data_AF-A0A2S8YM12-F1
#
_entry.id   AF-A0A2S8YM12-F1
#
_cell.length_a   1.000
_cell.length_b   1.000
_cell.length_c   1.000
_cell.angle_alpha   90.00
_cell.angle_beta   90.00
_cell.angle_gamma   90.00
#
_symmetry.space_group_name_H-M   'P 1'
#
loop_
_entity.id
_entity.type
_entity.pdbx_description
1 polymer ?
#
loop_
_entity_poly.entity_id
_entity_poly.type
_entity_poly.pdbx_seq_one_letter_code
_entity_poly.pdbx_strand_id
1 'polypeptide(L)'
;MTCLSTHIELSTPCLAQSPGSAINLASAAHLLIEIPPCACMDEGDLIELFWDNCYVASRMLCREDIGHPVSLRIPESFIHNGQSQVHYRLMQVGQHPATSPARQLEAKLDCPGGQPLSECAEENQRLKPLIIPLMIARHGVNVNQIRRGVPLTIAPYLNMAAQDSITLRWGDVRMDLPTIAPDEVGQPIHVWVPPEVISEAGEDNRLEVTYCILDRVGNNSRWAPSRTLKVGDSDPGLKSLCQSALRNGTAHSKRKQR
;
A
#
# COMPACT_ATOMS: atom_id res chain seq x y z
N MET A 1 34.32 -50.86 2.20
CA MET A 1 34.58 -49.41 2.18
C MET A 1 33.26 -48.70 1.96
N THR A 2 32.67 -48.19 3.03
CA THR A 2 31.43 -47.41 2.99
C THR A 2 31.80 -45.97 2.72
N CYS A 3 31.58 -45.52 1.48
CA CYS A 3 31.69 -44.11 1.12
C CYS A 3 30.57 -43.36 1.85
N LEU A 4 30.92 -42.66 2.93
CA LEU A 4 30.02 -41.74 3.61
C LEU A 4 29.80 -40.56 2.66
N SER A 5 28.69 -40.58 1.93
CA SER A 5 28.23 -39.39 1.21
C SER A 5 27.81 -38.37 2.27
N THR A 6 28.70 -37.43 2.57
CA THR A 6 28.37 -36.27 3.39
C THR A 6 27.45 -35.39 2.56
N HIS A 7 26.15 -35.57 2.73
CA HIS A 7 25.16 -34.66 2.18
C HIS A 7 25.38 -33.27 2.79
N ILE A 8 25.79 -32.32 1.97
CA ILE A 8 25.87 -30.91 2.37
C ILE A 8 24.44 -30.39 2.48
N GLU A 9 24.03 -30.04 3.69
CA GLU A 9 22.73 -29.43 3.94
C GLU A 9 22.85 -27.91 3.76
N LEU A 10 22.33 -27.41 2.65
CA LEU A 10 22.33 -25.97 2.32
C LEU A 10 21.07 -25.29 2.83
N SER A 11 21.22 -24.08 3.36
CA SER A 11 20.10 -23.24 3.81
C SER A 11 19.28 -22.70 2.64
N THR A 12 17.99 -22.44 2.85
CA THR A 12 17.16 -21.77 1.86
C THR A 12 17.59 -20.31 1.66
N PRO A 13 17.60 -19.79 0.42
CA PRO A 13 17.79 -18.36 0.19
C PRO A 13 16.68 -17.51 0.83
N CYS A 14 16.93 -16.22 1.04
CA CYS A 14 15.94 -15.26 1.54
C CYS A 14 15.93 -13.94 0.74
N LEU A 15 14.84 -13.19 0.87
CA LEU A 15 14.76 -11.84 0.33
C LEU A 15 15.54 -10.88 1.25
N ALA A 16 16.48 -10.13 0.72
CA ALA A 16 17.26 -9.18 1.53
C ALA A 16 16.42 -7.97 1.99
N GLN A 17 15.41 -7.60 1.21
CA GLN A 17 14.61 -6.38 1.41
C GLN A 17 13.42 -6.56 2.35
N SER A 18 12.90 -7.78 2.48
CA SER A 18 11.82 -8.07 3.41
C SER A 18 11.93 -9.51 3.92
N PRO A 19 11.64 -9.77 5.21
CA PRO A 19 11.63 -11.14 5.74
C PRO A 19 10.48 -11.99 5.17
N GLY A 20 9.52 -11.37 4.46
CA GLY A 20 8.39 -12.04 3.83
C GLY A 20 8.76 -12.85 2.59
N SER A 21 7.73 -13.34 1.89
CA SER A 21 7.86 -14.02 0.60
C SER A 21 7.25 -13.22 -0.55
N ALA A 22 6.81 -11.99 -0.29
CA ALA A 22 6.11 -11.16 -1.25
C ALA A 22 7.05 -10.17 -1.95
N ILE A 23 6.86 -10.00 -3.27
CA ILE A 23 7.60 -9.05 -4.11
C ILE A 23 6.60 -8.08 -4.71
N ASN A 24 6.76 -6.80 -4.38
CA ASN A 24 6.00 -5.71 -5.00
C ASN A 24 6.78 -5.11 -6.17
N LEU A 25 6.13 -4.21 -6.91
CA LEU A 25 6.70 -3.57 -8.10
C LEU A 25 8.03 -2.84 -7.79
N ALA A 26 8.09 -2.11 -6.67
CA ALA A 26 9.29 -1.36 -6.29
C ALA A 26 10.46 -2.28 -5.93
N SER A 27 10.20 -3.36 -5.21
CA SER A 27 11.21 -4.37 -4.88
C SER A 27 11.70 -5.14 -6.10
N ALA A 28 10.83 -5.39 -7.09
CA ALA A 28 11.20 -6.09 -8.32
C ALA A 28 12.31 -5.37 -9.10
N ALA A 29 12.28 -4.03 -9.14
CA ALA A 29 13.29 -3.21 -9.81
C ALA A 29 14.70 -3.38 -9.22
N HIS A 30 14.83 -3.83 -7.98
CA HIS A 30 16.10 -3.94 -7.26
C HIS A 30 16.25 -5.25 -6.48
N LEU A 31 15.57 -6.33 -6.90
CA LEU A 31 15.44 -7.55 -6.11
C LEU A 31 16.80 -8.19 -5.76
N LEU A 32 17.03 -8.37 -4.46
CA LEU A 32 18.23 -9.00 -3.91
C LEU A 32 17.85 -10.27 -3.16
N ILE A 33 18.52 -11.37 -3.53
CA ILE A 33 18.45 -12.64 -2.86
C ILE A 33 19.69 -12.78 -1.99
N GLU A 34 19.48 -12.99 -0.71
CA GLU A 34 20.52 -13.26 0.26
C GLU A 34 20.64 -14.77 0.46
N ILE A 35 21.88 -15.26 0.39
CA ILE A 35 22.25 -16.64 0.61
C ILE A 35 22.96 -16.70 1.96
N PRO A 36 22.37 -17.40 2.95
CA PRO A 36 22.98 -17.53 4.26
C PRO A 36 24.37 -18.18 4.18
N PRO A 37 25.31 -17.81 5.07
CA PRO A 37 26.61 -18.44 5.10
C PRO A 37 26.47 -19.94 5.41
N CYS A 38 27.17 -20.78 4.64
CA CYS A 38 27.32 -22.21 4.93
C CYS A 38 28.71 -22.46 5.52
N ALA A 39 28.80 -23.30 6.55
CA ALA A 39 30.09 -23.75 7.09
C ALA A 39 30.95 -24.52 6.06
N CYS A 40 30.33 -24.96 4.97
CA CYS A 40 30.96 -25.67 3.88
C CYS A 40 31.64 -24.76 2.84
N MET A 41 31.37 -23.45 2.84
CA MET A 41 31.90 -22.51 1.84
C MET A 41 33.40 -22.23 2.04
N ASP A 42 34.16 -22.22 0.96
CA ASP A 42 35.57 -21.84 0.94
C ASP A 42 35.88 -20.83 -0.19
N GLU A 43 37.04 -20.17 -0.09
CA GLU A 43 37.51 -19.23 -1.11
C GLU A 43 37.67 -19.94 -2.46
N GLY A 44 37.11 -19.34 -3.52
CA GLY A 44 37.11 -19.91 -4.86
C GLY A 44 35.92 -20.80 -5.20
N ASP A 45 35.06 -21.14 -4.23
CA ASP A 45 33.78 -21.78 -4.51
C ASP A 45 32.87 -20.86 -5.35
N LEU A 46 32.02 -21.44 -6.19
CA LEU A 46 31.10 -20.71 -7.04
C LEU A 46 29.65 -20.94 -6.60
N ILE A 47 28.92 -19.85 -6.38
CA ILE A 47 27.47 -19.85 -6.19
C ILE A 47 26.80 -19.49 -7.50
N GLU A 48 25.85 -20.31 -7.94
CA GLU A 48 24.94 -20.02 -9.06
C GLU A 48 23.51 -19.87 -8.55
N LEU A 49 22.83 -18.80 -8.93
CA LEU A 49 21.45 -18.50 -8.54
C LEU A 49 20.49 -18.80 -9.69
N PHE A 50 19.38 -19.47 -9.35
CA PHE A 50 18.35 -19.88 -10.29
C PHE A 50 16.98 -19.31 -9.87
N TRP A 51 16.26 -18.77 -10.86
CA TRP A 51 14.88 -18.30 -10.74
C TRP A 51 14.00 -19.13 -11.68
N ASP A 52 13.02 -19.85 -11.14
CA ASP A 52 12.18 -20.79 -11.90
C ASP A 52 13.00 -21.78 -12.75
N ASN A 53 14.15 -22.22 -12.21
CA ASN A 53 15.16 -23.08 -12.86
C ASN A 53 15.92 -22.43 -14.02
N CYS A 54 15.73 -21.14 -14.29
CA CYS A 54 16.58 -20.38 -15.20
C CYS A 54 17.79 -19.83 -14.43
N TYR A 55 18.98 -19.97 -14.99
CA TYR A 55 20.18 -19.34 -14.46
C TYR A 55 20.04 -17.81 -14.53
N VAL A 56 20.37 -17.12 -13.43
CA VAL A 56 20.21 -15.66 -13.34
C VAL A 56 21.53 -14.95 -13.07
N ALA A 57 22.27 -15.41 -12.07
CA ALA A 57 23.48 -14.74 -11.59
C ALA A 57 24.42 -15.75 -10.95
N SER A 58 25.69 -15.39 -10.85
CA SER A 58 26.66 -16.17 -10.11
C SER A 58 27.63 -15.26 -9.36
N ARG A 59 28.29 -15.83 -8.34
CA ARG A 59 29.38 -15.18 -7.62
C ARG A 59 30.39 -16.21 -7.15
N MET A 60 31.64 -15.96 -7.49
CA MET A 60 32.78 -16.67 -6.92
C MET A 60 33.07 -16.08 -5.54
N LEU A 61 33.21 -16.93 -4.53
CA LEU A 61 33.43 -16.52 -3.16
C LEU A 61 34.87 -16.07 -2.97
N CYS A 62 35.04 -14.90 -2.38
CA CYS A 62 36.33 -14.43 -1.87
C CYS A 62 36.43 -14.65 -0.36
N ARG A 63 37.62 -14.42 0.21
CA ARG A 63 37.87 -14.62 1.63
C ARG A 63 36.93 -13.82 2.54
N GLU A 64 36.51 -12.64 2.08
CA GLU A 64 35.60 -11.75 2.81
C GLU A 64 34.15 -12.26 2.84
N ASP A 65 33.78 -13.16 1.93
CA ASP A 65 32.43 -13.75 1.87
C ASP A 65 32.25 -14.91 2.86
N ILE A 66 33.36 -15.48 3.33
CA ILE A 66 33.33 -16.67 4.19
C ILE A 66 32.76 -16.34 5.56
N GLY A 67 31.71 -17.05 5.95
CA GLY A 67 30.98 -16.80 7.19
C GLY A 67 30.02 -15.60 7.13
N HIS A 68 29.90 -14.94 5.98
CA HIS A 68 28.99 -13.82 5.76
C HIS A 68 27.90 -14.15 4.72
N PRO A 69 26.71 -13.52 4.81
CA PRO A 69 25.68 -13.70 3.79
C PRO A 69 26.10 -13.13 2.44
N VAL A 70 25.77 -13.85 1.37
CA VAL A 70 26.09 -13.44 0.00
C VAL A 70 24.83 -12.95 -0.68
N SER A 71 24.85 -11.71 -1.17
CA SER A 71 23.73 -11.12 -1.91
C SER A 71 23.95 -11.20 -3.42
N LEU A 72 22.91 -11.63 -4.14
CA LEU A 72 22.86 -11.70 -5.60
C LEU A 72 21.59 -11.03 -6.11
N ARG A 73 21.72 -10.28 -7.21
CA ARG A 73 20.60 -9.53 -7.81
C ARG A 73 19.85 -10.38 -8.83
N ILE A 74 18.52 -10.33 -8.77
CA ILE A 74 17.65 -10.84 -9.83
C ILE A 74 17.29 -9.67 -10.76
N PRO A 75 17.57 -9.75 -12.08
CA PRO A 75 17.09 -8.77 -13.04
C PRO A 75 15.56 -8.77 -13.10
N GLU A 76 14.97 -7.56 -13.21
CA GLU A 76 13.53 -7.37 -13.25
C GLU A 76 12.84 -8.17 -14.36
N SER A 77 13.53 -8.39 -15.49
CA SER A 77 13.03 -9.18 -16.63
C SER A 77 12.69 -10.65 -16.31
N PHE A 78 13.17 -11.19 -15.19
CA PHE A 78 12.81 -12.54 -14.74
C PHE A 78 11.54 -12.57 -13.89
N ILE A 79 11.15 -11.42 -13.32
CA ILE A 79 10.10 -11.34 -12.32
C ILE A 79 8.78 -11.09 -13.02
N HIS A 80 7.83 -11.99 -12.83
CA HIS A 80 6.49 -11.93 -13.40
C HIS A 80 5.44 -12.07 -12.30
N ASN A 81 4.24 -11.54 -12.52
CA ASN A 81 3.12 -11.74 -11.58
C ASN A 81 2.86 -13.25 -11.34
N GLY A 82 2.73 -13.65 -10.09
CA GLY A 82 2.40 -15.01 -9.68
C GLY A 82 3.39 -15.60 -8.68
N GLN A 83 3.34 -16.93 -8.57
CA GLN A 83 4.29 -17.68 -7.75
C GLN A 83 5.56 -17.95 -8.56
N SER A 84 6.70 -17.79 -7.91
CA SER A 84 8.02 -18.11 -8.47
C SER A 84 8.87 -18.78 -7.40
N GLN A 85 9.88 -19.52 -7.84
CA GLN A 85 10.80 -20.18 -6.93
C GLN A 85 12.23 -19.75 -7.17
N VAL A 86 12.97 -19.60 -6.08
CA VAL A 86 14.39 -19.29 -6.10
C VAL A 86 15.18 -20.36 -5.35
N HIS A 87 16.28 -20.80 -5.94
CA HIS A 87 17.24 -21.69 -5.31
C HIS A 87 18.64 -21.36 -5.82
N TYR A 88 19.66 -21.88 -5.16
CA TYR A 88 21.04 -21.72 -5.58
C TYR A 88 21.77 -23.06 -5.61
N ARG A 89 22.87 -23.10 -6.35
CA ARG A 89 23.81 -24.21 -6.37
C ARG A 89 25.17 -23.74 -5.90
N LEU A 90 25.78 -24.54 -5.04
CA LEU A 90 27.16 -24.37 -4.60
C LEU A 90 28.03 -25.38 -5.37
N MET A 91 28.99 -24.84 -6.10
CA MET A 91 29.97 -25.58 -6.88
C MET A 91 31.30 -25.52 -6.15
N GLN A 92 31.75 -26.65 -5.62
CA GLN A 92 33.02 -26.74 -4.91
C GLN A 92 34.02 -27.55 -5.72
N VAL A 93 35.30 -27.15 -5.65
CA VAL A 93 36.36 -27.84 -6.39
C VAL A 93 36.47 -29.29 -5.92
N GLY A 94 36.32 -30.23 -6.86
CA GLY A 94 36.44 -31.66 -6.58
C GLY A 94 35.21 -32.31 -5.94
N GLN A 95 34.11 -31.58 -5.76
CA GLN A 95 32.84 -32.12 -5.25
C GLN A 95 31.72 -32.04 -6.29
N HIS A 96 30.66 -32.81 -6.07
CA HIS A 96 29.44 -32.68 -6.87
C HIS A 96 28.70 -31.39 -6.49
N PRO A 97 28.00 -30.74 -7.44
CA PRO A 97 27.17 -29.58 -7.16
C PRO A 97 26.16 -29.86 -6.05
N ALA A 98 26.15 -29.05 -4.99
CA ALA A 98 25.13 -29.09 -3.96
C ALA A 98 24.03 -28.07 -4.27
N THR A 99 22.76 -28.47 -4.22
CA THR A 99 21.61 -27.60 -4.52
C THR A 99 20.83 -27.31 -3.23
N SER A 100 20.50 -26.04 -3.00
CA SER A 100 19.68 -25.67 -1.84
C SER A 100 18.20 -25.97 -2.05
N PRO A 101 17.42 -26.09 -0.96
CA PRO A 101 15.97 -26.16 -1.08
C PRO A 101 15.43 -24.86 -1.70
N ALA A 102 14.42 -25.00 -2.57
CA ALA A 102 13.80 -23.85 -3.23
C ALA A 102 12.90 -23.08 -2.26
N ARG A 103 13.00 -21.75 -2.30
CA ARG A 103 12.07 -20.84 -1.62
C ARG A 103 10.99 -20.37 -2.59
N GLN A 104 9.74 -20.52 -2.18
CA GLN A 104 8.59 -19.98 -2.91
C GLN A 104 8.40 -18.51 -2.56
N LEU A 105 8.16 -17.71 -3.60
CA LEU A 105 7.95 -16.27 -3.55
C LEU A 105 6.71 -15.93 -4.36
N GLU A 106 5.95 -14.94 -3.90
CA GLU A 106 4.78 -14.41 -4.61
C GLU A 106 5.08 -13.00 -5.11
N ALA A 107 5.12 -12.82 -6.42
CA ALA A 107 5.27 -11.52 -7.04
C ALA A 107 3.91 -10.97 -7.45
N LYS A 108 3.63 -9.73 -7.04
CA LYS A 108 2.51 -8.93 -7.54
C LYS A 108 3.06 -7.57 -7.95
N LEU A 109 3.24 -7.41 -9.25
CA LEU A 109 3.73 -6.21 -9.93
C LEU A 109 2.58 -5.28 -10.34
N ASP A 110 1.38 -5.84 -10.52
CA ASP A 110 0.21 -5.10 -10.93
C ASP A 110 -0.34 -4.24 -9.78
N CYS A 111 -0.08 -2.93 -9.80
CA CYS A 111 -0.56 -2.01 -8.77
C CYS A 111 -2.10 -1.89 -8.74
N PRO A 112 -2.71 -1.70 -7.56
CA PRO A 112 -4.12 -1.37 -7.45
C PRO A 112 -4.41 -0.03 -8.15
N GLY A 113 -5.45 0.02 -8.99
CA GLY A 113 -5.75 1.17 -9.84
C GLY A 113 -4.88 1.26 -11.10
N GLY A 114 -3.99 0.31 -11.33
CA GLY A 114 -3.02 0.31 -12.43
C GLY A 114 -1.81 1.20 -12.17
N GLN A 115 -0.86 1.16 -13.08
CA GLN A 115 0.39 1.90 -12.97
C GLN A 115 0.13 3.41 -13.20
N PRO A 116 0.59 4.29 -12.28
CA PRO A 116 0.38 5.72 -12.42
C PRO A 116 1.05 6.24 -13.69
N LEU A 117 0.46 7.26 -14.32
CA LEU A 117 0.95 7.82 -15.59
C LEU A 117 2.33 8.49 -15.45
N SER A 118 2.70 8.88 -14.23
CA SER A 118 4.01 9.40 -13.87
C SER A 118 4.38 8.87 -12.48
N GLU A 119 5.62 8.43 -12.31
CA GLU A 119 6.13 7.89 -11.05
C GLU A 119 6.15 8.92 -9.91
N CYS A 120 6.24 10.21 -10.27
CA CYS A 120 6.22 11.34 -9.33
C CYS A 120 4.82 11.89 -9.05
N ALA A 121 3.78 11.40 -9.72
CA ALA A 121 2.43 11.89 -9.50
C ALA A 121 1.89 11.40 -8.14
N GLU A 122 1.46 12.34 -7.30
CA GLU A 122 0.74 12.01 -6.05
C GLU A 122 -0.67 11.49 -6.31
N GLU A 123 -1.23 11.81 -7.49
CA GLU A 123 -2.57 11.43 -7.93
C GLU A 123 -2.51 10.40 -9.08
N ASN A 124 -3.33 9.36 -8.99
CA ASN A 124 -3.53 8.36 -10.03
C ASN A 124 -4.86 8.60 -10.77
N GLN A 125 -4.75 9.21 -11.95
CA GLN A 125 -5.90 9.53 -12.82
C GLN A 125 -6.64 8.30 -13.38
N ARG A 126 -6.10 7.09 -13.22
CA ARG A 126 -6.79 5.85 -13.62
C ARG A 126 -7.83 5.40 -12.59
N LEU A 127 -7.72 5.86 -11.34
CA LEU A 127 -8.73 5.63 -10.32
C LEU A 127 -9.93 6.54 -10.54
N LYS A 128 -11.13 5.99 -10.28
CA LYS A 128 -12.35 6.80 -10.32
C LYS A 128 -12.46 7.64 -9.05
N PRO A 129 -12.83 8.93 -9.14
CA PRO A 129 -13.16 9.72 -7.96
C PRO A 129 -14.29 9.08 -7.14
N LEU A 130 -14.35 9.41 -5.85
CA LEU A 130 -15.45 8.98 -4.99
C LEU A 130 -16.81 9.37 -5.57
N ILE A 131 -17.76 8.45 -5.46
CA ILE A 131 -19.16 8.68 -5.78
C ILE A 131 -19.83 9.21 -4.51
N ILE A 132 -20.26 10.46 -4.59
CA ILE A 132 -20.95 11.16 -3.50
C ILE A 132 -22.42 11.29 -3.90
N PRO A 133 -23.38 11.04 -2.99
CA PRO A 133 -24.80 11.25 -3.26
C PRO A 133 -25.08 12.64 -3.83
N LEU A 134 -25.89 12.70 -4.89
CA LEU A 134 -26.12 13.94 -5.66
C LEU A 134 -26.55 15.13 -4.80
N MET A 135 -27.34 14.89 -3.76
CA MET A 135 -27.79 15.94 -2.85
C MET A 135 -26.65 16.54 -2.03
N ILE A 136 -25.68 15.73 -1.60
CA ILE A 136 -24.49 16.17 -0.87
C ILE A 136 -23.53 16.87 -1.83
N ALA A 137 -23.32 16.31 -3.01
CA ALA A 137 -22.45 16.92 -4.02
C ALA A 137 -22.94 18.32 -4.45
N ARG A 138 -24.27 18.53 -4.50
CA ARG A 138 -24.86 19.82 -4.90
C ARG A 138 -24.97 20.84 -3.76
N HIS A 139 -25.39 20.41 -2.57
CA HIS A 139 -25.75 21.33 -1.48
C HIS A 139 -24.72 21.35 -0.35
N GLY A 140 -23.72 20.48 -0.40
CA GLY A 140 -22.79 20.26 0.69
C GLY A 140 -23.33 19.34 1.79
N VAL A 141 -22.48 19.09 2.78
CA VAL A 141 -22.78 18.31 3.98
C VAL A 141 -23.45 19.23 4.99
N ASN A 142 -24.75 19.02 5.20
CA ASN A 142 -25.52 19.80 6.16
C ASN A 142 -25.38 19.27 7.60
N VAL A 143 -25.87 20.04 8.58
CA VAL A 143 -25.77 19.70 10.01
C VAL A 143 -26.36 18.32 10.36
N ASN A 144 -27.42 17.88 9.66
CA ASN A 144 -27.98 16.55 9.88
C ASN A 144 -27.05 15.44 9.37
N GLN A 145 -26.35 15.67 8.27
CA GLN A 145 -25.35 14.74 7.72
C GLN A 145 -24.06 14.75 8.54
N ILE A 146 -23.65 15.89 9.10
CA ILE A 146 -22.55 15.92 10.08
C ILE A 146 -22.89 15.01 11.27
N ARG A 147 -24.12 15.06 11.80
CA ARG A 147 -24.54 14.22 12.93
C ARG A 147 -24.78 12.75 12.61
N ARG A 148 -25.17 12.43 11.39
CA ARG A 148 -25.50 11.04 10.99
C ARG A 148 -24.32 10.33 10.37
N GLY A 149 -23.47 11.04 9.64
CA GLY A 149 -22.46 10.49 8.76
C GLY A 149 -22.82 10.71 7.29
N VAL A 150 -21.84 10.48 6.43
CA VAL A 150 -21.94 10.67 4.98
C VAL A 150 -21.68 9.34 4.28
N PRO A 151 -22.65 8.83 3.49
CA PRO A 151 -22.40 7.66 2.65
C PRO A 151 -21.61 8.09 1.41
N LEU A 152 -20.56 7.32 1.11
CA LEU A 152 -19.74 7.42 -0.08
C LEU A 152 -19.68 6.05 -0.77
N THR A 153 -19.26 6.03 -2.03
CA THR A 153 -19.00 4.77 -2.74
C THR A 153 -17.73 4.86 -3.56
N ILE A 154 -16.88 3.85 -3.44
CA ILE A 154 -15.70 3.65 -4.27
C ILE A 154 -16.09 2.65 -5.35
N ALA A 155 -15.90 3.02 -6.61
CA ALA A 155 -16.14 2.11 -7.73
C ALA A 155 -15.06 1.01 -7.75
N PRO A 156 -15.36 -0.19 -8.28
CA PRO A 156 -14.35 -1.21 -8.53
C PRO A 156 -13.19 -0.63 -9.34
N TYR A 157 -11.96 -0.99 -8.96
CA TYR A 157 -10.74 -0.51 -9.60
C TYR A 157 -9.97 -1.65 -10.27
N LEU A 158 -9.07 -1.28 -11.18
CA LEU A 158 -8.20 -2.23 -11.88
C LEU A 158 -7.27 -2.92 -10.88
N ASN A 159 -7.06 -4.23 -11.04
CA ASN A 159 -6.23 -5.06 -10.14
C ASN A 159 -6.71 -5.09 -8.68
N MET A 160 -8.02 -4.87 -8.46
CA MET A 160 -8.65 -5.07 -7.16
C MET A 160 -8.46 -6.50 -6.69
N ALA A 161 -7.98 -6.68 -5.47
CA ALA A 161 -7.72 -7.97 -4.87
C ALA A 161 -8.19 -8.02 -3.42
N ALA A 162 -8.38 -9.25 -2.92
CA ALA A 162 -8.59 -9.46 -1.50
C ALA A 162 -7.37 -8.97 -0.71
N GLN A 163 -7.62 -8.52 0.52
CA GLN A 163 -6.64 -7.95 1.46
C GLN A 163 -6.09 -6.57 1.05
N ASP A 164 -6.58 -5.98 -0.03
CA ASP A 164 -6.31 -4.58 -0.32
C ASP A 164 -6.86 -3.72 0.83
N SER A 165 -6.04 -2.81 1.34
CA SER A 165 -6.36 -1.88 2.42
C SER A 165 -6.61 -0.50 1.83
N ILE A 166 -7.71 0.15 2.23
CA ILE A 166 -8.08 1.46 1.69
C ILE A 166 -8.04 2.49 2.80
N THR A 167 -7.36 3.60 2.54
CA THR A 167 -7.39 4.78 3.40
C THR A 167 -8.19 5.88 2.73
N LEU A 168 -9.29 6.29 3.35
CA LEU A 168 -10.05 7.48 2.97
C LEU A 168 -9.40 8.72 3.61
N ARG A 169 -9.31 9.81 2.85
CA ARG A 169 -8.95 11.14 3.36
C ARG A 169 -10.16 12.06 3.24
N TRP A 170 -10.58 12.65 4.36
CA TRP A 170 -11.64 13.65 4.47
C TRP A 170 -11.03 14.94 5.03
N GLY A 171 -10.77 15.93 4.16
CA GLY A 171 -9.93 17.07 4.51
C GLY A 171 -8.53 16.60 4.88
N ASP A 172 -8.12 16.88 6.11
CA ASP A 172 -6.83 16.43 6.67
C ASP A 172 -6.95 15.14 7.51
N VAL A 173 -8.18 14.67 7.77
CA VAL A 173 -8.42 13.48 8.60
C VAL A 173 -8.35 12.23 7.73
N ARG A 174 -7.68 11.19 8.23
CA ARG A 174 -7.57 9.88 7.58
C ARG A 174 -8.41 8.85 8.32
N MET A 175 -9.04 7.97 7.55
CA MET A 175 -9.85 6.88 8.05
C MET A 175 -9.53 5.62 7.26
N ASP A 176 -9.04 4.60 7.93
CA ASP A 176 -8.78 3.30 7.33
C ASP A 176 -10.07 2.48 7.28
N LEU A 177 -10.32 1.88 6.12
CA LEU A 177 -11.43 0.96 5.89
C LEU A 177 -11.01 -0.48 6.18
N PRO A 178 -11.96 -1.38 6.45
CA PRO A 178 -11.69 -2.81 6.45
C PRO A 178 -11.03 -3.25 5.16
N THR A 179 -10.13 -4.23 5.25
CA THR A 179 -9.50 -4.84 4.08
C THR A 179 -10.54 -5.54 3.22
N ILE A 180 -10.37 -5.49 1.90
CA ILE A 180 -11.28 -6.10 0.93
C ILE A 180 -11.37 -7.61 1.15
N ALA A 181 -12.59 -8.12 1.34
CA ALA A 181 -12.84 -9.56 1.41
C ALA A 181 -12.85 -10.20 0.01
N PRO A 182 -12.56 -11.52 -0.12
CA PRO A 182 -12.54 -12.19 -1.42
C PRO A 182 -13.84 -12.07 -2.23
N ASP A 183 -15.00 -12.01 -1.57
CA ASP A 183 -16.32 -11.87 -2.18
C ASP A 183 -16.68 -10.43 -2.56
N GLU A 184 -15.96 -9.43 -2.06
CA GLU A 184 -16.10 -8.02 -2.42
C GLU A 184 -15.28 -7.64 -3.67
N VAL A 185 -14.38 -8.51 -4.12
CA VAL A 185 -13.52 -8.25 -5.28
C VAL A 185 -14.37 -8.01 -6.53
N GLY A 186 -14.16 -6.86 -7.18
CA GLY A 186 -14.91 -6.43 -8.35
C GLY A 186 -16.25 -5.77 -8.04
N GLN A 187 -16.63 -5.64 -6.77
CA GLN A 187 -17.86 -4.95 -6.33
C GLN A 187 -17.58 -3.51 -5.88
N PRO A 188 -18.58 -2.61 -5.99
CA PRO A 188 -18.47 -1.28 -5.39
C PRO A 188 -18.35 -1.37 -3.87
N ILE A 189 -17.48 -0.55 -3.29
CA ILE A 189 -17.26 -0.52 -1.84
C ILE A 189 -18.08 0.64 -1.27
N HIS A 190 -19.01 0.31 -0.38
CA HIS A 190 -19.83 1.29 0.31
C HIS A 190 -19.13 1.76 1.58
N VAL A 191 -18.92 3.07 1.68
CA VAL A 191 -18.16 3.67 2.77
C VAL A 191 -19.09 4.56 3.58
N TRP A 192 -19.09 4.39 4.89
CA TRP A 192 -19.79 5.29 5.81
C TRP A 192 -18.77 6.15 6.55
N VAL A 193 -18.76 7.46 6.25
CA VAL A 193 -17.91 8.39 6.99
C VAL A 193 -18.64 8.77 8.28
N PRO A 194 -18.08 8.43 9.45
CA PRO A 194 -18.78 8.63 10.71
C PRO A 194 -18.71 10.10 11.16
N PRO A 195 -19.65 10.55 12.01
CA PRO A 195 -19.72 11.94 12.48
C PRO A 195 -18.42 12.48 13.08
N GLU A 196 -17.64 11.61 13.74
CA GLU A 196 -16.40 11.96 14.42
C GLU A 196 -15.35 12.46 13.43
N VAL A 197 -15.18 11.74 12.32
CA VAL A 197 -14.24 12.11 11.23
C VAL A 197 -14.65 13.44 10.59
N ILE A 198 -15.95 13.63 10.34
CA ILE A 198 -16.47 14.85 9.73
C ILE A 198 -16.27 16.05 10.67
N SER A 199 -16.53 15.86 11.96
CA SER A 199 -16.42 16.92 12.96
C SER A 199 -14.98 17.29 13.26
N GLU A 200 -14.07 16.31 13.27
CA GLU A 200 -12.63 16.52 13.45
C GLU A 200 -12.02 17.33 12.30
N ALA A 201 -12.42 17.04 11.06
CA ALA A 201 -11.95 17.78 9.89
C ALA A 201 -12.47 19.23 9.85
N GLY A 202 -13.57 19.51 10.56
CA GLY A 202 -14.17 20.83 10.63
C GLY A 202 -15.00 21.23 9.40
N GLU A 203 -15.52 22.46 9.44
CA GLU A 203 -16.30 23.05 8.35
C GLU A 203 -15.38 23.75 7.34
N ASP A 204 -15.56 23.46 6.05
CA ASP A 204 -14.82 24.09 4.96
C ASP A 204 -15.70 24.13 3.69
N ASN A 205 -15.64 25.25 2.97
CA ASN A 205 -16.32 25.42 1.69
C ASN A 205 -15.68 24.63 0.54
N ARG A 206 -14.44 24.18 0.71
CA ARG A 206 -13.67 23.46 -0.31
C ARG A 206 -12.96 22.22 0.25
N LEU A 207 -13.61 21.52 1.17
CA LEU A 207 -13.08 20.30 1.76
C LEU A 207 -12.83 19.24 0.67
N GLU A 208 -11.60 18.73 0.58
CA GLU A 208 -11.25 17.67 -0.35
C GLU A 208 -11.46 16.28 0.25
N VAL A 209 -12.05 15.38 -0.53
CA VAL A 209 -12.20 13.97 -0.18
C VAL A 209 -11.58 13.10 -1.26
N THR A 210 -10.72 12.17 -0.86
CA THR A 210 -10.06 11.21 -1.75
C THR A 210 -9.78 9.91 -1.01
N TYR A 211 -9.21 8.91 -1.70
CA TYR A 211 -8.78 7.65 -1.12
C TYR A 211 -7.52 7.15 -1.81
N CYS A 212 -6.79 6.26 -1.15
CA CYS A 212 -5.72 5.47 -1.75
C CYS A 212 -5.84 4.01 -1.31
N ILE A 213 -5.21 3.12 -2.07
CA ILE A 213 -5.20 1.68 -1.81
C ILE A 213 -3.75 1.22 -1.62
N LEU A 214 -3.55 0.36 -0.64
CA LEU A 214 -2.33 -0.41 -0.44
C LEU A 214 -2.67 -1.89 -0.56
N ASP A 215 -2.03 -2.60 -1.50
CA ASP A 215 -2.28 -4.03 -1.66
C ASP A 215 -1.53 -4.88 -0.64
N ARG A 216 -1.81 -6.19 -0.63
CA ARG A 216 -1.20 -7.17 0.28
C ARG A 216 0.34 -7.29 0.20
N VAL A 217 0.96 -6.86 -0.89
CA VAL A 217 2.43 -6.90 -1.06
C VAL A 217 3.07 -5.51 -0.88
N GLY A 218 2.26 -4.47 -0.66
CA GLY A 218 2.69 -3.11 -0.41
C GLY A 218 2.74 -2.21 -1.65
N ASN A 219 2.15 -2.58 -2.78
CA ASN A 219 1.98 -1.63 -3.89
C ASN A 219 0.95 -0.57 -3.52
N ASN A 220 1.32 0.70 -3.73
CA ASN A 220 0.47 1.85 -3.43
C ASN A 220 -0.17 2.39 -4.72
N SER A 221 -1.50 2.59 -4.71
CA SER A 221 -2.24 3.10 -5.88
C SER A 221 -2.01 4.58 -6.18
N ARG A 222 -1.34 5.30 -5.28
CA ARG A 222 -1.41 6.77 -5.11
C ARG A 222 -2.83 7.25 -4.80
N TRP A 223 -3.01 8.54 -4.59
CA TRP A 223 -4.33 9.11 -4.30
C TRP A 223 -5.22 9.07 -5.54
N ALA A 224 -6.49 8.73 -5.39
CA ALA A 224 -7.47 8.93 -6.44
C ALA A 224 -7.72 10.43 -6.68
N PRO A 225 -8.29 10.81 -7.84
CA PRO A 225 -8.67 12.21 -8.04
C PRO A 225 -9.67 12.67 -6.99
N SER A 226 -9.37 13.82 -6.38
CA SER A 226 -10.15 14.32 -5.25
C SER A 226 -11.52 14.85 -5.67
N ARG A 227 -12.46 14.86 -4.72
CA ARG A 227 -13.75 15.53 -4.83
C ARG A 227 -13.80 16.65 -3.81
N THR A 228 -14.18 17.84 -4.25
CA THR A 228 -14.41 18.97 -3.36
C THR A 228 -15.87 18.99 -2.90
N LEU A 229 -16.08 19.19 -1.60
CA LEU A 229 -17.38 19.34 -0.96
C LEU A 229 -17.39 20.57 -0.07
N LYS A 230 -18.57 21.19 0.05
CA LYS A 230 -18.85 22.16 1.10
C LYS A 230 -19.31 21.40 2.34
N VAL A 231 -18.69 21.63 3.49
CA VAL A 231 -19.07 21.05 4.79
C VAL A 231 -19.42 22.19 5.73
N GLY A 232 -20.61 22.13 6.32
CA GLY A 232 -21.10 23.20 7.19
C GLY A 232 -21.95 24.25 6.46
N ASP A 233 -22.55 25.12 7.27
CA ASP A 233 -23.55 26.07 6.81
C ASP A 233 -22.89 27.39 6.39
N SER A 234 -22.55 27.52 5.12
CA SER A 234 -22.35 28.87 4.55
C SER A 234 -23.70 29.44 4.17
N ASP A 235 -24.49 29.77 5.20
CA ASP A 235 -25.49 30.81 5.06
C ASP A 235 -24.93 32.09 5.73
N PRO A 236 -24.32 33.01 4.96
CA PRO A 236 -23.90 34.30 5.49
C PRO A 236 -25.08 35.11 6.06
N GLY A 237 -26.34 34.77 5.73
CA GLY A 237 -27.54 35.42 6.25
C GLY A 237 -27.90 35.07 7.69
N LEU A 238 -27.55 33.88 8.18
CA LEU A 238 -27.89 33.44 9.55
C LEU A 238 -26.93 33.96 10.62
N LYS A 239 -25.66 34.23 10.27
CA LYS A 239 -24.71 34.89 11.18
C LYS A 239 -25.07 36.37 11.46
N SER A 240 -25.77 37.03 10.53
CA SER A 240 -26.27 38.40 10.69
C SER A 240 -27.43 38.49 11.70
N LEU A 241 -28.35 37.52 11.68
CA LEU A 241 -29.56 37.55 12.50
C LEU A 241 -29.25 37.35 14.00
N CYS A 242 -28.26 36.51 14.34
CA CYS A 242 -27.81 36.36 15.73
C CYS A 242 -27.10 37.61 16.27
N GLN A 243 -26.36 38.36 15.44
CA GLN A 243 -25.72 39.60 15.89
C GLN A 243 -26.72 40.77 16.06
N SER A 244 -27.79 40.83 15.25
CA SER A 244 -28.85 41.83 15.41
C SER A 244 -29.74 41.58 16.64
N ALA A 245 -29.96 40.32 17.02
CA ALA A 245 -30.76 39.98 18.20
C ALA A 245 -30.04 40.35 19.52
N LEU A 246 -28.71 40.19 19.57
CA LEU A 246 -27.91 40.60 20.75
C LEU A 246 -27.74 42.13 20.88
N ARG A 247 -27.77 42.89 19.77
CA ARG A 247 -27.72 44.36 19.82
C ARG A 247 -29.05 45.00 20.22
N ASN A 248 -30.18 44.38 19.92
CA ASN A 248 -31.49 44.92 20.27
C ASN A 248 -31.93 44.58 21.72
N GLY A 249 -31.33 43.56 22.35
CA GLY A 249 -31.60 43.20 23.75
C GLY A 249 -30.94 44.08 24.81
N THR A 250 -29.93 44.87 24.45
CA THR A 250 -29.18 45.73 25.40
C THR A 250 -29.73 47.17 25.50
N ALA A 251 -30.65 47.58 24.63
CA ALA A 251 -31.23 48.93 24.63
C ALA A 251 -32.44 49.11 25.56
N HIS A 252 -33.01 48.04 26.13
CA HIS A 252 -34.20 48.13 27.00
C HIS A 252 -33.94 48.08 28.51
N SER A 253 -32.68 47.93 28.96
CA SER A 253 -32.35 47.85 30.39
C SER A 253 -31.82 49.15 31.02
N LYS A 254 -31.83 50.29 30.31
CA LYS A 254 -31.42 51.61 30.86
C LYS A 254 -32.53 52.66 30.77
N ARG A 255 -33.76 52.31 31.15
CA ARG A 255 -34.85 53.29 31.35
C ARG A 255 -35.88 52.79 32.39
N LYS A 256 -35.45 52.56 33.63
CA LYS A 256 -36.31 52.61 34.83
C LYS A 256 -35.47 52.40 36.10
N GLN A 257 -35.05 53.51 36.70
CA GLN A 257 -34.94 53.73 38.14
C GLN A 257 -34.48 55.18 38.32
N ARG A 258 -35.46 56.08 38.33
CA ARG A 258 -35.47 57.30 39.14
C ARG A 258 -36.29 56.97 40.37
#